data_AF-A0A960IZC2-F1
#
_entry.id   AF-A0A960IZC2-F1
#
_cell.length_a   1.000
_cell.length_b   1.000
_cell.length_c   1.000
_cell.angle_alpha   90.00
_cell.angle_beta   90.00
_cell.angle_gamma   90.00
#
_symmetry.space_group_name_H-M   'P 1'
#
loop_
_entity.id
_entity.type
_entity.pdbx_description
1 polymer ?
#
loop_
_entity_poly.entity_id
_entity_poly.type
_entity_poly.pdbx_seq_one_letter_code
_entity_poly.pdbx_strand_id
1 'polypeptide(L)'
;EEIEIYRRSVPYGTSEEHGLYFLAFSDGLGAFDAMLARMYGASGDGLHDRLMDFTHPVSGAYYFAPGVEVLNRIAPTPDRED
;
A
#
# COMPACT_ATOMS: atom_id res chain seq x y z
N GLU A 1 9.74 15.45 -11.65
CA GLU A 1 10.36 14.77 -10.51
C GLU A 1 9.89 13.33 -10.54
N GLU A 2 10.75 12.38 -10.23
CA GLU A 2 10.40 10.95 -10.23
C GLU A 2 9.58 10.64 -8.98
N ILE A 3 8.46 9.94 -9.13
CA ILE A 3 7.61 9.55 -8.00
C ILE A 3 8.11 8.22 -7.48
N GLU A 4 8.66 8.21 -6.28
CA GLU A 4 9.22 7.01 -5.65
C GLU A 4 8.34 6.50 -4.51
N ILE A 5 8.25 5.17 -4.43
CA ILE A 5 7.63 4.46 -3.30
C ILE A 5 8.50 3.26 -2.93
N TYR A 6 8.52 2.92 -1.64
CA TYR A 6 9.20 1.71 -1.15
C TYR A 6 8.20 0.56 -1.01
N ARG A 7 8.29 -0.44 -1.89
CA ARG A 7 7.39 -1.60 -1.88
C ARG A 7 7.92 -2.71 -0.96
N ARG A 8 7.02 -3.27 -0.15
CA ARG A 8 7.19 -4.48 0.67
C ARG A 8 6.17 -5.55 0.30
N SER A 9 5.66 -5.51 -0.92
CA SER A 9 4.66 -6.45 -1.41
C SER A 9 5.17 -7.89 -1.41
N VAL A 10 4.29 -8.83 -1.13
CA VAL A 10 4.58 -10.27 -1.13
C VAL A 10 3.46 -11.04 -1.83
N PRO A 11 3.75 -12.17 -2.48
CA PRO A 11 2.70 -13.06 -2.98
C PRO A 11 1.92 -13.66 -1.79
N TYR A 12 0.64 -13.90 -1.99
CA TYR A 12 -0.20 -14.64 -1.04
C TYR A 12 -1.08 -15.64 -1.79
N GLY A 13 -1.57 -16.65 -1.07
CA GLY A 13 -2.68 -17.46 -1.55
C GLY A 13 -2.63 -18.94 -1.21
N THR A 14 -3.65 -19.62 -1.71
CA THR A 14 -3.86 -21.06 -1.77
C THR A 14 -4.13 -21.47 -3.23
N SER A 15 -4.51 -22.72 -3.46
CA SER A 15 -4.94 -23.19 -4.78
C SER A 15 -6.22 -22.51 -5.28
N GLU A 16 -7.06 -21.99 -4.39
CA GLU A 16 -8.36 -21.39 -4.72
C GLU A 16 -8.28 -19.87 -4.90
N GLU A 17 -7.52 -19.18 -4.05
CA GLU A 17 -7.32 -17.73 -4.13
C GLU A 17 -5.86 -17.39 -3.99
N HIS A 18 -5.31 -16.63 -4.94
CA HIS A 18 -3.92 -16.20 -4.90
C HIS A 18 -3.73 -14.87 -5.61
N GLY A 19 -2.71 -14.14 -5.20
CA GLY A 19 -2.43 -12.82 -5.76
C GLY A 19 -1.26 -12.13 -5.09
N LEU A 20 -1.31 -10.80 -5.12
CA LEU A 20 -0.30 -9.93 -4.54
C LEU A 20 -0.88 -9.19 -3.33
N TYR A 21 -0.23 -9.35 -2.18
CA TYR A 21 -0.45 -8.44 -1.08
C TYR A 21 0.38 -7.19 -1.34
N PHE A 22 -0.23 -6.17 -1.96
CA PHE A 22 0.44 -4.92 -2.25
C PHE A 22 0.61 -4.11 -0.96
N LEU A 23 1.87 -3.81 -0.59
CA LEU A 23 2.22 -2.98 0.56
C LEU A 23 3.33 -2.02 0.16
N ALA A 24 3.14 -0.73 0.41
CA ALA A 24 4.13 0.29 0.08
C ALA A 24 4.18 1.41 1.12
N PHE A 25 5.33 2.06 1.19
CA PHE A 25 5.62 3.20 2.06
C PHE A 25 6.06 4.38 1.20
N SER A 26 5.68 5.58 1.63
CA SER A 26 6.10 6.86 1.06
C SER A 26 6.09 7.91 2.18
N ASP A 27 6.73 9.05 1.97
CA ASP A 27 6.74 10.16 2.93
C ASP A 27 5.42 10.95 2.94
N GLY A 28 4.52 10.67 1.99
CA GLY A 28 3.18 11.24 1.91
C GLY A 28 2.26 10.46 0.97
N LEU A 29 1.00 10.90 0.89
CA LEU A 29 -0.01 10.23 0.04
C LEU A 29 0.05 10.62 -1.43
N GLY A 30 0.65 11.77 -1.77
CA GLY A 30 0.65 12.29 -3.14
C GLY A 30 1.25 11.33 -4.18
N ALA A 31 2.26 10.55 -3.78
CA ALA A 31 2.84 9.51 -4.63
C ALA A 31 1.81 8.42 -4.98
N PHE A 32 1.05 7.95 -3.98
CA PHE A 32 0.02 6.93 -4.18
C PHE A 32 -1.15 7.46 -5.00
N ASP A 33 -1.60 8.68 -4.72
CA ASP A 33 -2.71 9.30 -5.47
C ASP A 33 -2.38 9.42 -6.95
N ALA A 34 -1.18 9.90 -7.28
CA ALA A 34 -0.73 10.01 -8.67
C ALA A 34 -0.62 8.64 -9.36
N MET A 35 -0.03 7.64 -8.69
CA MET A 35 0.11 6.28 -9.24
C MET A 35 -1.25 5.60 -9.43
N LEU A 36 -2.14 5.64 -8.43
CA LEU A 36 -3.47 5.03 -8.51
C LEU A 36 -4.35 5.73 -9.54
N ALA A 37 -4.31 7.07 -9.62
CA ALA A 37 -5.04 7.81 -10.64
C ALA A 37 -4.59 7.43 -12.06
N ARG A 38 -3.31 7.11 -12.24
CA ARG A 38 -2.79 6.56 -13.50
C ARG A 38 -3.25 5.14 -13.76
N MET A 39 -3.13 4.27 -12.76
CA MET A 39 -3.49 2.85 -12.90
C MET A 39 -4.97 2.66 -13.22
N TYR A 40 -5.86 3.48 -12.65
CA TYR A 40 -7.31 3.39 -12.85
C TYR A 40 -7.86 4.32 -13.94
N GLY A 41 -7.01 5.01 -14.70
CA GLY A 41 -7.44 5.89 -15.79
C GLY A 41 -8.16 7.17 -15.34
N ALA A 42 -8.02 7.55 -14.07
CA ALA A 42 -8.50 8.82 -13.53
C ALA A 42 -7.57 10.01 -13.86
N SER A 43 -6.55 9.80 -14.70
CA SER A 43 -5.57 10.82 -15.11
C SER A 43 -6.07 11.75 -16.23
N GLY A 44 -7.24 11.50 -16.80
CA GLY A 44 -7.86 12.34 -17.84
C GLY A 44 -7.49 12.00 -19.29
N ASP A 45 -6.62 11.01 -19.53
CA ASP A 45 -6.26 10.53 -20.87
C ASP A 45 -7.05 9.29 -21.33
N GLY A 46 -7.93 8.77 -20.47
CA GLY A 46 -8.78 7.59 -20.75
C GLY A 46 -8.02 6.26 -20.76
N LEU A 47 -6.74 6.24 -20.37
CA LEU A 47 -5.92 5.03 -20.33
C LEU A 47 -5.80 4.52 -18.90
N HIS A 48 -6.16 3.25 -18.68
CA HIS A 48 -5.86 2.53 -17.44
C HIS A 48 -4.71 1.54 -17.64
N ASP A 49 -4.10 1.13 -16.53
CA ASP A 49 -3.06 0.10 -16.52
C ASP A 49 -3.67 -1.27 -16.86
N ARG A 50 -3.22 -1.86 -17.98
CA ARG A 50 -3.67 -3.18 -18.46
C ARG A 50 -3.47 -4.30 -17.46
N LEU A 51 -2.58 -4.15 -16.47
CA LEU A 51 -2.44 -5.16 -15.40
C LEU A 51 -3.76 -5.35 -14.63
N MET A 52 -4.57 -4.29 -14.51
CA MET A 52 -5.88 -4.33 -13.84
C MET A 52 -6.93 -5.19 -14.56
N ASP A 53 -6.65 -5.61 -15.80
CA ASP A 53 -7.51 -6.54 -16.54
C ASP A 53 -7.33 -8.00 -16.05
N PHE A 54 -6.28 -8.27 -15.26
CA PHE A 54 -5.93 -9.62 -14.78
C PHE A 54 -5.97 -9.77 -13.26
N THR A 55 -5.97 -8.66 -12.52
CA THR A 55 -5.99 -8.67 -11.05
C THR A 55 -6.93 -7.60 -10.54
N HIS A 56 -7.59 -7.89 -9.42
CA HIS A 56 -8.58 -6.99 -8.82
C HIS A 56 -8.23 -6.79 -7.34
N PRO A 57 -8.14 -5.53 -6.86
CA PRO A 57 -7.97 -5.30 -5.43
C PRO A 57 -9.24 -5.72 -4.70
N VAL A 58 -9.11 -6.65 -3.76
CA VAL A 58 -10.22 -7.07 -2.88
C VAL A 58 -10.27 -6.27 -1.58
N SER A 59 -9.23 -5.50 -1.28
CA SER A 59 -9.14 -4.59 -0.14
C SER A 59 -8.23 -3.40 -0.46
N GLY A 60 -8.35 -2.34 0.33
CA GLY A 60 -7.46 -1.17 0.25
C GLY A 60 -7.60 -0.32 1.51
N ALA A 61 -6.47 0.17 2.03
CA ALA A 61 -6.44 1.02 3.21
C ALA A 61 -5.16 1.86 3.24
N TYR A 62 -5.26 3.03 3.86
CA TYR A 62 -4.11 3.85 4.22
C TYR A 62 -3.83 3.75 5.72
N TYR A 63 -2.55 3.66 6.05
CA TYR A 63 -2.08 3.63 7.43
C TYR A 63 -0.91 4.60 7.60
N PHE A 64 -0.68 4.99 8.85
CA PHE A 64 0.54 5.69 9.24
C PHE A 64 1.37 4.77 10.12
N ALA A 65 2.64 4.57 9.74
CA ALA A 65 3.63 3.86 10.55
C ALA A 65 4.43 4.91 11.35
N PRO A 66 4.07 5.19 12.62
CA PRO A 66 4.77 6.19 13.41
C PRO A 66 6.22 5.76 13.70
N GLY A 67 7.09 6.74 13.94
CA GLY A 67 8.40 6.49 14.55
C GLY A 67 8.24 5.81 15.92
N VAL A 68 9.24 5.04 16.33
CA VAL A 68 9.19 4.18 17.53
C VAL A 68 8.84 4.97 18.80
N GLU A 69 9.35 6.20 18.93
CA GLU A 69 9.08 7.07 20.08
C GLU A 69 7.63 7.57 20.10
N VAL A 70 7.02 7.79 18.94
CA VAL A 70 5.59 8.14 18.85
C VAL A 70 4.76 6.90 19.15
N LEU A 71 5.11 5.76 18.57
CA LEU A 71 4.40 4.49 18.79
C LEU A 71 4.33 4.14 20.28
N ASN A 72 5.46 4.20 20.99
CA ASN A 72 5.52 3.90 22.43
C ASN A 72 4.68 4.84 23.28
N ARG A 73 4.45 6.09 22.82
CA ARG A 73 3.59 7.05 23.53
C ARG A 73 2.10 6.80 23.32
N ILE A 74 1.72 6.37 22.12
CA ILE A 74 0.29 6.19 21.75
C ILE A 74 -0.20 4.76 21.98
N ALA A 75 0.72 3.79 22.01
CA ALA A 75 0.46 2.37 22.23
C ALA A 75 1.58 1.79 23.11
N PRO A 76 1.66 2.20 24.39
CA PRO A 76 2.66 1.65 25.31
C PRO A 76 2.50 0.13 25.38
N THR A 77 3.57 -0.59 25.06
CA THR A 77 3.58 -2.04 25.23
C THR A 77 3.64 -2.30 26.73
N PRO A 78 2.76 -3.16 27.29
CA PRO A 78 2.90 -3.55 28.69
C PRO A 78 4.29 -4.17 28.88
N ASP A 79 4.93 -3.87 30.02
CA ASP A 79 6.16 -4.53 30.41
C ASP A 79 5.91 -6.05 30.33
N ARG A 80 6.73 -6.77 29.56
CA ARG A 80 6.67 -8.23 29.54
C ARG A 80 7.09 -8.68 30.94
N GLU A 81 6.19 -9.27 31.71
CA GLU A 81 6.57 -10.04 32.89
C GLU A 81 7.43 -11.20 32.40
N ASP A 82 8.75 -11.08 32.58
CA ASP A 82 9.69 -12.20 32.57
C ASP A 82 9.55 -13.02 33.88
#